data_AF-A0A932Y737-F1
#
_entry.id   AF-A0A932Y737-F1
#
_cell.length_a   1.000
_cell.length_b   1.000
_cell.length_c   1.000
_cell.angle_alpha   90.00
_cell.angle_beta   90.00
_cell.angle_gamma   90.00
#
_symmetry.space_group_name_H-M   'P 1'
#
loop_
_entity.id
_entity.type
_entity.pdbx_description
1 polymer ?
#
loop_
_entity_poly.entity_id
_entity_poly.type
_entity_poly.pdbx_seq_one_letter_code
_entity_poly.pdbx_strand_id
1 'polypeptide(L)'
;MQNIGQKIEELSETLHADLGLAHLSDEEKADLFARLQEHLHEIMFNAVRGALSHKENQRLRAALEQENYDVVGRILKHHRELEKKIEEEMERGASELKLTITEEQKNAGSGNEAVS
;
A
#
# COMPACT_ATOMS: atom_id res chain seq x y z
N MET A 1 18.28 4.51 7.42
CA MET A 1 17.14 3.59 7.33
C MET A 1 15.97 4.48 7.00
N GLN A 2 15.33 4.22 5.86
CA GLN A 2 14.05 4.86 5.55
C GLN A 2 13.05 4.42 6.63
N ASN A 3 12.21 5.33 7.10
CA ASN A 3 11.06 4.95 7.92
C ASN A 3 9.96 4.43 6.97
N ILE A 4 9.22 3.42 7.41
CA ILE A 4 8.03 2.87 6.75
C ILE A 4 7.12 3.95 6.12
N GLY A 5 6.91 5.08 6.80
CA GLY A 5 6.10 6.18 6.24
C GLY A 5 6.68 6.73 4.92
N GLN A 6 7.99 6.93 4.85
CA GLN A 6 8.67 7.38 3.63
C GLN A 6 8.56 6.34 2.51
N LYS A 7 8.57 5.05 2.85
CA LYS A 7 8.41 3.98 1.87
C LYS A 7 7.02 3.96 1.25
N ILE A 8 5.98 4.21 2.06
CA ILE A 8 4.60 4.33 1.59
C ILE A 8 4.48 5.52 0.63
N GLU A 9 5.06 6.67 0.97
CA GLU A 9 5.09 7.86 0.10
C GLU A 9 5.79 7.56 -1.24
N GLU A 10 6.98 6.95 -1.22
CA GLU A 10 7.72 6.57 -2.44
C GLU A 10 6.95 5.59 -3.34
N LEU A 11 6.31 4.58 -2.75
CA LEU A 11 5.48 3.64 -3.51
C LEU A 11 4.27 4.35 -4.11
N SER A 12 3.70 5.30 -3.39
CA SER A 12 2.58 6.10 -3.86
C SER A 12 2.96 7.01 -5.04
N GLU A 13 4.11 7.67 -4.97
CA GLU A 13 4.64 8.49 -6.07
C GLU A 13 4.94 7.64 -7.31
N THR A 14 5.53 6.45 -7.09
CA THR A 14 5.82 5.50 -8.17
C THR A 14 4.54 5.03 -8.85
N LEU A 15 3.54 4.63 -8.06
CA LEU A 15 2.23 4.21 -8.57
C LEU A 15 1.56 5.34 -9.35
N HIS A 16 1.67 6.58 -8.85
CA HIS A 16 1.11 7.76 -9.49
C HIS A 16 1.73 8.05 -10.86
N ALA A 17 3.05 7.89 -10.98
CA ALA A 17 3.76 8.02 -12.26
C ALA A 17 3.38 6.90 -13.24
N ASP A 18 3.39 5.65 -12.79
CA ASP A 18 3.17 4.47 -13.63
C ASP A 18 1.74 4.38 -14.19
N LEU A 19 0.74 4.73 -13.38
CA LEU A 19 -0.67 4.69 -13.78
C LEU A 19 -1.11 5.91 -14.60
N GLY A 20 -0.20 6.84 -14.88
CA GLY A 20 -0.51 8.04 -15.67
C GLY A 20 -1.64 8.86 -15.03
N LEU A 21 -1.64 8.98 -13.69
CA LEU A 21 -2.74 9.59 -12.92
C LEU A 21 -2.99 11.08 -13.26
N ALA A 22 -2.12 11.70 -14.06
CA ALA A 22 -2.33 13.04 -14.61
C ALA A 22 -3.66 13.20 -15.36
N HIS A 23 -4.20 12.11 -15.91
CA HIS A 23 -5.49 12.11 -16.63
C HIS A 23 -6.69 11.82 -15.76
N LEU A 24 -6.49 11.38 -14.51
CA LEU A 24 -7.58 11.11 -13.59
C LEU A 24 -8.07 12.39 -12.90
N SER A 25 -9.36 12.40 -12.57
CA SER A 25 -9.94 13.40 -11.69
C SER A 25 -9.37 13.30 -10.27
N ASP A 26 -9.54 14.36 -9.49
CA ASP A 26 -9.06 14.38 -8.10
C ASP A 26 -9.79 13.36 -7.21
N GLU A 27 -11.05 13.03 -7.55
CA GLU A 27 -11.83 11.98 -6.88
C GLU A 27 -11.26 10.58 -7.16
N GLU A 28 -10.97 10.27 -8.43
CA GLU A 28 -10.34 9.00 -8.81
C GLU A 28 -8.93 8.86 -8.22
N LYS A 29 -8.16 9.95 -8.17
CA LYS A 29 -6.87 9.94 -7.48
C LYS A 29 -7.04 9.62 -6.01
N ALA A 30 -7.94 10.31 -5.31
CA ALA A 30 -8.19 10.09 -3.88
C ALA A 30 -8.63 8.65 -3.59
N ASP A 31 -9.49 8.06 -4.43
CA ASP A 31 -9.89 6.65 -4.34
C ASP A 31 -8.68 5.71 -4.49
N LEU A 32 -7.83 5.93 -5.49
CA LEU A 32 -6.63 5.12 -5.69
C LEU A 32 -5.62 5.26 -4.54
N PHE A 33 -5.44 6.46 -4.00
CA PHE A 33 -4.60 6.67 -2.81
C PHE A 33 -5.15 5.91 -1.61
N ALA A 34 -6.47 5.97 -1.36
CA ALA A 34 -7.11 5.23 -0.29
C ALA A 34 -6.94 3.72 -0.45
N ARG A 35 -7.20 3.19 -1.67
CA ARG A 35 -7.00 1.78 -2.00
C ARG A 35 -5.56 1.33 -1.79
N LEU A 36 -4.58 2.14 -2.20
CA LEU A 36 -3.16 1.84 -1.98
C LEU A 36 -2.84 1.80 -0.48
N GLN A 37 -3.27 2.81 0.28
CA GLN A 37 -2.98 2.88 1.70
C GLN A 37 -3.58 1.70 2.47
N GLU A 38 -4.86 1.40 2.23
CA GLU A 38 -5.53 0.25 2.85
C GLU A 38 -4.82 -1.06 2.51
N HIS A 39 -4.47 -1.26 1.24
CA HIS A 39 -3.79 -2.46 0.80
C HIS A 39 -2.41 -2.62 1.46
N LEU A 40 -1.63 -1.54 1.54
CA LEU A 40 -0.33 -1.56 2.21
C LEU A 40 -0.47 -1.83 3.72
N HIS A 41 -1.46 -1.24 4.39
CA HIS A 41 -1.71 -1.49 5.82
C HIS A 41 -2.05 -2.96 6.08
N GLU A 42 -2.89 -3.57 5.25
CA GLU A 42 -3.23 -4.99 5.36
C GLU A 42 -2.00 -5.88 5.18
N ILE A 43 -1.17 -5.58 4.17
CA ILE A 43 0.08 -6.28 3.92
C ILE A 43 1.02 -6.19 5.11
N MET A 44 1.23 -4.97 5.62
CA MET A 44 2.11 -4.73 6.77
C MET A 44 1.66 -5.54 7.98
N PHE A 45 0.37 -5.52 8.29
CA PHE A 45 -0.17 -6.29 9.41
C PHE A 45 -0.01 -7.79 9.18
N ASN A 46 -0.38 -8.30 8.00
CA ASN A 46 -0.33 -9.72 7.70
C ASN A 46 1.10 -10.28 7.64
N ALA A 47 2.08 -9.48 7.19
CA ALA A 47 3.47 -9.87 7.09
C ALA A 47 4.09 -10.26 8.44
N VAL A 48 3.68 -9.58 9.52
CA VAL A 48 4.34 -9.69 10.84
C VAL A 48 3.45 -10.23 11.95
N ARG A 49 2.13 -10.33 11.75
CA ARG A 49 1.19 -10.73 12.81
C ARG A 49 1.51 -12.06 13.48
N GLY A 50 2.12 -13.00 12.75
CA GLY A 50 2.51 -14.31 13.28
C GLY A 50 3.78 -14.29 14.13
N ALA A 51 4.58 -13.23 14.03
CA ALA A 51 5.86 -13.09 14.72
C ALA A 51 5.77 -12.16 15.95
N LEU A 52 4.74 -11.32 16.03
CA LEU A 52 4.51 -10.39 17.14
C LEU A 52 3.63 -11.01 18.22
N SER A 53 3.79 -10.53 19.46
CA SER A 53 2.87 -10.89 20.55
C SER A 53 1.46 -10.34 20.29
N HIS A 54 0.45 -10.88 20.97
CA HIS A 54 -0.93 -10.40 20.84
C HIS A 54 -1.06 -8.88 21.14
N LYS A 55 -0.32 -8.38 22.15
CA LYS A 55 -0.33 -6.96 22.52
C LYS A 55 0.33 -6.09 21.46
N GLU A 56 1.42 -6.56 20.85
CA GLU A 56 2.08 -5.85 19.76
C GLU A 56 1.22 -5.84 18.50
N ASN A 57 0.51 -6.92 18.20
CA ASN A 57 -0.46 -6.98 17.11
C ASN A 57 -1.58 -5.95 17.26
N GLN A 58 -2.16 -5.83 18.46
CA GLN A 58 -3.18 -4.81 18.73
C GLN A 58 -2.62 -3.40 18.54
N ARG A 59 -1.40 -3.14 19.03
CA ARG A 59 -0.75 -1.83 18.89
C ARG A 59 -0.39 -1.51 17.44
N LEU A 60 0.08 -2.51 16.67
CA LEU A 60 0.39 -2.36 15.26
C LEU A 60 -0.86 -2.02 14.47
N ARG A 61 -1.94 -2.78 14.69
CA ARG A 61 -3.22 -2.53 14.02
C ARG A 61 -3.75 -1.12 14.29
N ALA A 62 -3.78 -0.71 15.56
CA ALA A 62 -4.20 0.64 15.93
C ALA A 62 -3.29 1.72 15.35
N ALA A 63 -1.98 1.45 15.22
CA ALA A 63 -1.05 2.39 14.61
C ALA A 63 -1.29 2.55 13.10
N LEU A 64 -1.58 1.46 12.39
CA LEU A 64 -1.91 1.50 10.96
C LEU A 64 -3.23 2.24 10.73
N GLU A 65 -4.28 1.90 11.49
CA GLU A 65 -5.59 2.58 11.41
C GLU A 65 -5.53 4.09 11.71
N GLN A 66 -4.49 4.54 12.43
CA GLN A 66 -4.25 5.95 12.75
C GLN A 66 -3.14 6.58 11.91
N GLU A 67 -2.61 5.86 10.92
CA GLU A 67 -1.47 6.28 10.08
C GLU A 67 -0.24 6.73 10.91
N ASN A 68 -0.07 6.16 12.10
CA ASN A 68 1.01 6.51 13.02
C ASN A 68 2.25 5.64 12.77
N TYR A 69 2.95 5.93 11.68
CA TYR A 69 4.12 5.17 11.24
C TYR A 69 5.31 5.23 12.22
N ASP A 70 5.37 6.24 13.09
CA ASP A 70 6.34 6.30 14.19
C ASP A 70 6.10 5.21 15.25
N VAL A 71 4.84 4.88 15.53
CA VAL A 71 4.53 3.74 16.41
C VAL A 71 4.88 2.43 15.70
N VAL A 72 4.59 2.29 14.41
CA VAL A 72 4.98 1.12 13.61
C VAL A 72 6.49 0.89 13.67
N GLY A 73 7.29 1.92 13.36
CA GLY A 73 8.75 1.85 13.43
C GLY A 73 9.26 1.50 14.84
N ARG A 74 8.62 2.00 15.90
CA ARG A 74 8.98 1.64 17.29
C ARG A 74 8.68 0.18 17.62
N ILE A 75 7.58 -0.38 17.12
CA ILE A 75 7.25 -1.81 17.29
C ILE A 75 8.30 -2.65 16.56
N LEU A 76 8.69 -2.26 15.33
CA LEU A 76 9.60 -3.01 14.49
C LEU A 76 11.10 -2.80 14.82
N LYS A 77 11.46 -1.77 15.61
CA LYS A 77 12.86 -1.39 15.92
C LYS A 77 13.73 -2.54 16.42
N HIS A 78 13.14 -3.52 17.10
CA HIS A 78 13.84 -4.69 17.64
C HIS A 78 13.73 -5.93 16.74
N HIS A 79 13.08 -5.80 15.59
CA HIS A 79 12.74 -6.87 14.65
C HIS A 79 13.13 -6.49 13.21
N ARG A 80 14.43 -6.25 12.96
CA ARG A 80 14.92 -5.81 11.64
C ARG A 80 14.52 -6.74 10.49
N GLU A 81 14.41 -8.05 10.75
CA GLU A 81 13.95 -9.01 9.74
C GLU A 81 12.47 -8.81 9.38
N LEU A 82 11.64 -8.41 10.35
CA LEU A 82 10.23 -8.10 10.13
C LEU A 82 10.06 -6.76 9.39
N GLU A 83 10.90 -5.77 9.71
CA GLU A 83 10.95 -4.50 8.98
C GLU A 83 11.31 -4.72 7.51
N LYS A 84 12.38 -5.47 7.22
CA LYS A 84 12.76 -5.82 5.84
C LYS A 84 11.67 -6.61 5.12
N LYS A 85 11.05 -7.57 5.81
CA LYS A 85 9.93 -8.33 5.26
C LYS A 85 8.77 -7.40 4.89
N ILE A 86 8.41 -6.46 5.75
CA ILE A 86 7.35 -5.48 5.45
C ILE A 86 7.71 -4.68 4.19
N GLU A 87 8.95 -4.19 4.06
CA GLU A 87 9.38 -3.46 2.87
C GLU A 87 9.22 -4.29 1.58
N GLU A 88 9.69 -5.53 1.58
CA GLU A 88 9.59 -6.46 0.44
C GLU A 88 8.11 -6.76 0.08
N GLU A 89 7.28 -7.00 1.09
CA GLU A 89 5.86 -7.29 0.88
C GLU A 89 5.09 -6.06 0.37
N MET A 90 5.44 -4.86 0.83
CA MET A 90 4.82 -3.61 0.36
C MET A 90 5.17 -3.34 -1.11
N GLU A 91 6.42 -3.55 -1.52
CA GLU A 91 6.83 -3.40 -2.93
C GLU A 91 6.07 -4.37 -3.84
N ARG A 92 5.91 -5.62 -3.38
CA ARG A 92 5.14 -6.64 -4.08
C ARG A 92 3.67 -6.27 -4.17
N GLY A 93 3.05 -5.87 -3.06
CA GLY A 93 1.66 -5.44 -3.02
C GLY A 93 1.35 -4.23 -3.89
N ALA A 94 2.22 -3.21 -3.87
CA ALA A 94 2.07 -2.06 -4.75
C ALA A 94 2.14 -2.46 -6.23
N SER A 95 3.02 -3.41 -6.57
CA SER A 95 3.12 -3.96 -7.93
C SER A 95 1.86 -4.76 -8.32
N GLU A 96 1.32 -5.57 -7.41
CA GLU A 96 0.08 -6.34 -7.62
C GLU A 96 -1.12 -5.39 -7.82
N LEU A 97 -1.26 -4.37 -6.95
CA LEU A 97 -2.32 -3.37 -7.05
C LEU A 97 -2.22 -2.58 -8.37
N LYS A 98 -1.01 -2.22 -8.80
CA LYS A 98 -0.81 -1.57 -10.11
C LYS A 98 -1.37 -2.41 -11.26
N LEU A 99 -1.07 -3.71 -11.27
CA LEU A 99 -1.57 -4.62 -12.30
C LEU A 99 -3.10 -4.66 -12.30
N THR A 100 -3.71 -4.80 -11.11
CA THR A 100 -5.17 -4.79 -10.96
C THR A 100 -5.79 -3.50 -11.51
N ILE A 101 -5.26 -2.33 -11.14
CA ILE A 101 -5.79 -1.05 -11.63
C ILE A 101 -5.60 -0.91 -13.15
N THR A 102 -4.46 -1.36 -13.68
CA THR A 102 -4.20 -1.33 -15.13
C THR A 102 -5.20 -2.20 -15.90
N GLU A 103 -5.53 -3.37 -15.37
CA GLU A 103 -6.54 -4.27 -15.94
C GLU A 103 -7.94 -3.67 -15.85
N GLU A 104 -8.31 -3.05 -14.73
CA GLU A 104 -9.56 -2.31 -14.55
C GLU A 104 -9.72 -1.20 -15.62
N GLN A 105 -8.67 -0.39 -15.82
CA GLN A 105 -8.66 0.67 -16.82
C GLN A 105 -8.80 0.13 -18.25
N LYS A 106 -8.09 -0.96 -18.58
CA LYS A 106 -8.20 -1.60 -19.90
C LYS A 106 -9.61 -2.12 -20.16
N ASN A 107 -10.24 -2.74 -19.16
CA ASN A 107 -11.59 -3.28 -19.28
C ASN A 107 -12.64 -2.17 -19.39
N ALA A 108 -12.46 -1.06 -18.68
CA ALA A 108 -13.31 0.12 -18.79
C ALA A 108 -13.20 0.79 -20.18
N GLY A 109 -12.00 0.82 -20.78
CA GLY A 109 -11.77 1.37 -22.12
C GLY A 109 -12.23 0.46 -23.28
N SER A 110 -12.30 -0.86 -23.06
CA SER A 110 -12.66 -1.84 -24.11
C SER A 110 -14.18 -1.99 -24.33
N GLY A 111 -15.01 -1.28 -23.54
CA GLY A 111 -16.48 -1.33 -23.64
C GLY A 111 -17.10 -0.48 -24.76
N ASN A 112 -16.30 0.22 -25.58
CA ASN A 112 -16.81 1.17 -26.58
C ASN A 112 -16.64 0.74 -28.06
N GLU A 113 -16.21 -0.48 -28.34
CA GLU A 113 -16.08 -1.00 -29.72
C GLU A 113 -17.06 -2.14 -30.01
N ALA A 114 -18.38 -1.85 -29.95
CA ALA A 114 -19.40 -2.79 -30.42
C ALA A 114 -20.66 -2.11 -30.96
N VAL A 115 -20.56 -1.04 -31.74
CA VAL A 115 -21.63 -0.68 -32.69
C VAL A 115 -21.06 0.10 -33.89
N SER A 116 -20.82 -0.58 -35.01
CA SER A 116 -20.87 -0.02 -36.37
C SER A 116 -21.12 -1.14 -37.36
#